data_AF-A0A1S0TFF0-F1
#
_entry.id   AF-A0A1S0TFF0-F1
#
_cell.length_a   1.000
_cell.length_b   1.000
_cell.length_c   1.000
_cell.angle_alpha   90.00
_cell.angle_beta   90.00
_cell.angle_gamma   90.00
#
_symmetry.space_group_name_H-M   'P 1'
#
loop_
_entity.id
_entity.type
_entity.pdbx_description
1 polymer ?
#
loop_
_entity_poly.entity_id
_entity_poly.type
_entity_poly.pdbx_seq_one_letter_code
_entity_poly.pdbx_strand_id
1 'polypeptide(L)'
;ERILPHGRHEIPFSFTLPKTLPTSFEGEFGFIRYTCKAICERPWDVDIVSKRAFTVIGIEDINQDPEAMEPVCETECISTVKHCCQKQGSIGVKISLDRTGFTPGEKIQVNTLITNDSTKMIRSLNIKNETIR
;
A
#
# COMPACT_ATOMS: atom_id res chain seq x y z
N GLU A 1 27.06 -24.63 33.73
CA GLU A 1 27.53 -24.21 32.40
C GLU A 1 27.08 -25.23 31.36
N ARG A 2 26.48 -24.82 30.24
CA ARG A 2 25.89 -25.75 29.26
C ARG A 2 26.88 -25.92 28.11
N ILE A 3 27.77 -26.91 28.24
CA ILE A 3 28.77 -27.24 27.22
C ILE A 3 28.08 -28.06 26.12
N LEU A 4 28.12 -27.58 24.87
CA LEU A 4 27.62 -28.33 23.72
C LEU A 4 28.73 -29.25 23.18
N PRO A 5 28.51 -30.57 23.06
CA PRO A 5 29.52 -31.48 22.50
C PRO A 5 29.71 -31.24 21.00
N HIS A 6 30.77 -31.80 20.42
CA HIS A 6 30.97 -31.74 18.97
C HIS A 6 29.79 -32.38 18.22
N GLY A 7 29.24 -31.68 17.24
CA GLY A 7 28.14 -32.17 16.42
C GLY A 7 27.15 -31.07 16.01
N ARG A 8 26.09 -31.49 15.33
CA ARG A 8 24.97 -30.63 14.94
C ARG A 8 23.96 -30.57 16.09
N HIS A 9 23.63 -29.37 16.51
CA HIS A 9 22.63 -29.10 17.54
C HIS A 9 21.46 -28.38 16.93
N GLU A 10 20.25 -28.89 17.17
CA GLU A 10 19.01 -28.24 16.74
C GLU A 10 18.24 -27.83 17.99
N ILE A 11 17.96 -26.54 18.08
CA ILE A 11 17.24 -25.94 19.22
C ILE A 11 15.89 -25.48 18.68
N PRO A 12 14.82 -26.28 18.80
CA PRO A 12 13.51 -25.89 18.33
C PRO A 12 12.97 -24.73 19.16
N PHE A 13 12.34 -23.78 18.50
CA PHE A 13 11.60 -22.70 19.15
C PHE A 13 10.25 -22.53 18.45
N SER A 14 9.27 -22.06 19.21
CA SER A 14 7.96 -21.68 18.68
C SER A 14 7.50 -20.42 19.38
N PHE A 15 6.88 -19.53 18.62
CA PHE A 15 6.34 -18.29 19.13
C PHE A 15 5.07 -17.95 18.35
N THR A 16 3.99 -17.69 19.08
CA THR A 16 2.73 -17.25 18.48
C THR A 16 2.73 -15.74 18.39
N LEU A 17 2.65 -15.21 17.17
CA LEU A 17 2.57 -13.77 16.94
C LEU A 17 1.25 -13.19 17.50
N PRO A 18 1.28 -11.99 18.10
CA PRO A 18 0.05 -11.28 18.46
C PRO A 18 -0.82 -11.02 17.23
N LYS A 19 -2.15 -11.14 17.39
CA LYS A 19 -3.11 -10.87 16.30
C LYS A 19 -3.22 -9.39 15.92
N THR A 20 -2.74 -8.51 16.80
CA THR A 20 -2.76 -7.04 16.64
C THR A 20 -1.54 -6.52 15.88
N LEU A 21 -0.70 -7.40 15.33
CA LEU A 21 0.44 -6.95 14.54
C LEU A 21 -0.04 -6.38 13.21
N PRO A 22 0.45 -5.20 12.80
CA PRO A 22 0.16 -4.68 11.48
C PRO A 22 0.74 -5.57 10.37
N THR A 23 0.15 -5.47 9.19
CA THR A 23 0.67 -6.09 7.98
C THR A 23 2.08 -5.56 7.68
N SER A 24 2.96 -6.43 7.19
CA SER A 24 4.28 -6.00 6.70
C SER A 24 4.12 -5.05 5.52
N PHE A 25 4.85 -3.95 5.53
CA PHE A 25 4.65 -2.81 4.64
C PHE A 25 6.00 -2.26 4.16
N GLU A 26 6.04 -1.76 2.93
CA GLU A 26 7.22 -1.14 2.31
C GLU A 26 6.77 0.07 1.48
N GLY A 27 6.88 1.27 2.04
CA GLY A 27 6.51 2.51 1.36
C GLY A 27 7.69 3.48 1.21
N GLU A 28 7.45 4.59 0.50
CA GLU A 28 8.43 5.66 0.31
C GLU A 28 8.89 6.29 1.64
N PHE A 29 7.96 6.46 2.57
CA PHE A 29 8.20 7.15 3.84
C PHE A 29 8.48 6.23 5.03
N GLY A 30 8.48 4.90 4.84
CA GLY A 30 8.73 3.96 5.94
C GLY A 30 8.35 2.52 5.62
N PHE A 31 8.67 1.62 6.55
CA PHE A 31 8.40 0.19 6.40
C PHE A 31 8.05 -0.47 7.74
N ILE A 32 7.35 -1.60 7.66
CA ILE A 32 7.06 -2.51 8.76
C ILE A 32 7.68 -3.87 8.40
N ARG A 33 8.79 -4.23 9.05
CA ARG A 33 9.55 -5.47 8.80
C ARG A 33 9.67 -6.32 10.05
N TYR A 34 9.33 -7.60 9.94
CA TYR A 34 9.46 -8.56 11.02
C TYR A 34 10.64 -9.49 10.81
N THR A 35 11.43 -9.71 11.86
CA THR A 35 12.62 -10.54 11.81
C THR A 35 12.76 -11.38 13.06
N CYS A 36 13.16 -12.64 12.90
CA CYS A 36 13.62 -13.49 13.99
C CYS A 36 15.15 -13.36 14.08
N LYS A 37 15.67 -13.14 15.30
CA LYS A 37 17.11 -13.05 15.58
C LYS A 37 17.48 -14.14 16.58
N ALA A 38 18.39 -15.02 16.19
CA ALA A 38 19.03 -15.98 17.08
C ALA A 38 20.41 -15.46 17.48
N ILE A 39 20.72 -15.52 18.77
CA ILE A 39 22.00 -15.09 19.35
C ILE A 39 22.58 -16.27 20.11
N CYS A 40 23.79 -16.68 19.76
CA CYS A 40 24.58 -17.62 20.52
C CYS A 40 25.66 -16.83 21.27
N GLU A 41 25.46 -16.64 22.56
CA GLU A 41 26.40 -15.96 23.45
C GLU A 41 27.63 -16.83 23.69
N ARG A 42 28.82 -16.24 23.57
CA ARG A 42 30.08 -16.96 23.76
C ARG A 42 30.89 -16.25 24.84
N PRO A 43 31.25 -16.95 25.93
CA PRO A 43 32.17 -16.38 26.91
C PRO A 43 33.48 -15.96 26.22
N TRP A 44 33.91 -14.72 26.46
CA TRP A 44 35.20 -14.19 25.99
C TRP A 44 35.36 -14.03 24.48
N ASP A 45 34.27 -14.10 23.71
CA ASP A 45 34.27 -13.89 22.26
C ASP A 45 32.99 -13.15 21.85
N VAL A 46 32.90 -12.70 20.60
CA VAL A 46 31.71 -12.03 20.06
C VAL A 46 30.55 -13.02 19.89
N ASP A 47 29.34 -12.55 20.12
CA ASP A 47 28.14 -13.37 19.92
C ASP A 47 27.99 -13.75 18.43
N ILE A 48 27.56 -14.99 18.19
CA ILE A 48 27.17 -15.41 16.83
C ILE A 48 25.71 -15.03 16.65
N VAL A 49 25.44 -14.18 15.66
CA VAL A 49 24.10 -13.68 15.37
C VAL A 49 23.63 -14.20 14.02
N SER A 50 22.43 -14.77 14.00
CA SER A 50 21.71 -15.11 12.77
C SER A 50 20.36 -14.41 12.75
N LYS A 51 19.98 -13.84 11.61
CA LYS A 51 18.74 -13.07 11.46
C LYS A 51 17.99 -13.52 10.21
N ARG A 52 16.68 -13.73 10.33
CA ARG A 52 15.81 -14.12 9.23
C ARG A 52 14.55 -13.25 9.20
N ALA A 53 14.27 -12.63 8.06
CA ALA A 53 13.02 -11.88 7.85
C ALA A 53 11.85 -12.82 7.54
N PHE A 54 10.64 -12.39 7.88
CA PHE A 54 9.40 -13.07 7.52
C PHE A 54 8.27 -12.03 7.34
N THR A 55 7.24 -12.42 6.58
CA THR A 55 6.08 -11.57 6.29
C THR A 55 4.95 -11.87 7.27
N VAL A 56 4.40 -10.82 7.86
CA VAL A 56 3.16 -10.84 8.63
C VAL A 56 2.06 -10.23 7.77
N ILE A 57 0.94 -10.94 7.66
CA ILE A 57 -0.29 -10.44 7.05
C ILE A 57 -1.28 -10.24 8.18
N GLY A 58 -1.62 -8.99 8.45
CA GLY A 58 -2.63 -8.62 9.43
C GLY A 58 -4.01 -9.10 8.98
N ILE A 59 -4.86 -9.42 9.95
CA ILE A 59 -6.27 -9.74 9.69
C ILE A 59 -7.03 -8.41 9.73
N GLU A 60 -6.82 -7.58 8.71
CA GLU A 60 -7.55 -6.33 8.56
C GLU A 60 -8.70 -6.56 7.58
N ASP A 61 -9.92 -6.42 8.09
CA ASP A 61 -11.10 -6.36 7.25
C ASP A 61 -11.29 -4.91 6.83
N ILE A 62 -10.92 -4.60 5.58
CA ILE A 62 -11.05 -3.25 5.03
C ILE A 62 -12.48 -2.70 5.11
N ASN A 63 -13.49 -3.58 5.20
CA ASN A 63 -14.88 -3.16 5.36
C ASN A 63 -15.18 -2.61 6.77
N GLN A 64 -14.28 -2.81 7.74
CA GLN A 64 -14.40 -2.26 9.09
C GLN A 64 -13.71 -0.91 9.25
N ASP A 65 -12.88 -0.50 8.28
CA ASP A 65 -12.28 0.82 8.25
C ASP A 65 -13.28 1.84 7.67
N PRO A 66 -13.81 2.78 8.47
CA PRO A 66 -14.79 3.73 7.99
C PRO A 66 -14.23 4.63 6.88
N GLU A 67 -12.96 5.03 6.97
CA GLU A 67 -12.31 5.90 5.98
C GLU A 67 -12.19 5.20 4.62
N ALA A 68 -11.89 3.89 4.65
CA ALA A 68 -11.86 3.05 3.47
C ALA A 68 -13.23 2.89 2.80
N MET A 69 -14.32 3.07 3.55
CA MET A 69 -15.69 2.92 3.09
C MET A 69 -16.34 4.25 2.68
N GLU A 70 -15.65 5.38 2.83
CA GLU A 70 -16.16 6.70 2.45
C GLU A 70 -16.10 6.91 0.93
N PRO A 71 -17.18 7.43 0.32
CA PRO A 71 -17.18 7.75 -1.10
C PRO A 71 -16.25 8.94 -1.37
N VAL A 72 -15.41 8.81 -2.39
CA VAL A 72 -14.55 9.89 -2.85
C VAL A 72 -15.08 10.49 -4.14
N CYS A 73 -14.97 11.80 -4.26
CA CYS A 73 -15.32 12.52 -5.47
C CYS A 73 -14.29 13.62 -5.74
N GLU A 74 -13.57 13.48 -6.84
CA GLU A 74 -12.62 14.48 -7.29
C GLU A 74 -13.10 15.15 -8.58
N THR A 75 -12.76 16.43 -8.74
CA THR A 75 -13.08 17.20 -9.92
C THR A 75 -11.87 17.98 -10.36
N GLU A 76 -11.42 17.74 -11.58
CA GLU A 76 -10.39 18.52 -12.23
C GLU A 76 -10.97 19.31 -13.40
N CYS A 77 -10.49 20.53 -13.59
CA CYS A 77 -10.88 21.38 -14.71
C CYS A 77 -9.64 21.85 -15.45
N ILE A 78 -9.53 21.46 -16.72
CA ILE A 78 -8.44 21.88 -17.60
C ILE A 78 -8.96 23.01 -18.47
N SER A 79 -8.52 24.23 -18.19
CA SER A 79 -8.81 25.41 -19.01
C SER A 79 -7.71 25.65 -20.04
N THR A 80 -8.06 25.74 -21.32
CA THR A 80 -7.10 26.14 -22.37
C THR A 80 -7.12 27.65 -22.60
N VAL A 81 -6.05 28.34 -22.19
CA VAL A 81 -5.81 29.74 -22.52
C VAL A 81 -4.92 29.81 -23.77
N LYS A 82 -5.33 30.58 -24.79
CA LYS A 82 -4.43 30.97 -25.91
C LYS A 82 -4.21 32.47 -25.93
N HIS A 83 -2.99 32.83 -26.36
CA HIS A 83 -2.56 34.19 -26.65
C HIS A 83 -3.55 34.90 -27.61
N CYS A 84 -3.87 36.15 -27.28
CA CYS A 84 -4.79 37.04 -27.99
C CYS A 84 -6.28 36.69 -27.83
N CYS A 85 -6.83 36.96 -26.64
CA CYS A 85 -8.25 37.20 -26.32
C CYS A 85 -9.32 36.16 -26.72
N GLN A 86 -8.98 34.99 -27.25
CA GLN A 86 -9.95 33.92 -27.54
C GLN A 86 -9.92 32.84 -26.45
N LYS A 87 -10.99 32.74 -25.66
CA LYS A 87 -11.21 31.62 -24.73
C LYS A 87 -11.49 30.36 -25.54
N GLN A 88 -10.63 29.33 -25.45
CA GLN A 88 -10.83 28.04 -26.14
C GLN A 88 -11.79 27.09 -25.40
N GLY A 89 -12.34 27.55 -24.27
CA GLY A 89 -13.19 26.75 -23.39
C GLY A 89 -12.39 25.83 -22.46
N SER A 90 -13.14 25.04 -21.70
CA SER A 90 -12.61 24.18 -20.64
C SER A 90 -13.14 22.75 -20.77
N ILE A 91 -12.37 21.80 -20.26
CA ILE A 91 -12.81 20.42 -20.09
C ILE A 91 -12.80 20.13 -18.59
N GLY A 92 -13.96 19.87 -18.03
CA GLY A 92 -14.13 19.42 -16.65
C GLY A 92 -14.28 17.90 -16.61
N VAL A 93 -13.58 17.25 -15.69
CA VAL A 93 -13.72 15.82 -15.41
C VAL A 93 -14.02 15.66 -13.93
N LYS A 94 -15.13 15.00 -13.62
CA LYS A 94 -15.51 14.61 -12.27
C LYS A 94 -15.48 13.09 -12.18
N ILE A 95 -14.69 12.54 -11.26
CA ILE A 95 -14.59 11.11 -10.99
C ILE A 95 -15.11 10.87 -9.58
N SER A 96 -15.92 9.83 -9.42
CA SER A 96 -16.45 9.42 -8.13
C SER A 96 -16.39 7.91 -7.96
N LEU A 97 -16.06 7.50 -6.74
CA LEU A 97 -16.09 6.13 -6.26
C LEU A 97 -17.05 6.05 -5.08
N ASP A 98 -17.67 4.90 -4.90
CA ASP A 98 -18.51 4.61 -3.74
C ASP A 98 -17.70 4.40 -2.46
N ARG A 99 -16.43 4.00 -2.59
CA ARG A 99 -15.47 3.83 -1.49
C ARG A 99 -14.02 3.96 -1.96
N THR A 100 -13.07 4.06 -1.02
CA THR A 100 -11.63 4.21 -1.30
C THR A 100 -10.83 2.91 -1.10
N GLY A 101 -11.34 1.98 -0.29
CA GLY A 101 -10.73 0.68 -0.01
C GLY A 101 -11.34 -0.46 -0.82
N PHE A 102 -10.48 -1.25 -1.46
CA PHE A 102 -10.87 -2.42 -2.26
C PHE A 102 -9.99 -3.62 -1.96
N THR A 103 -10.56 -4.82 -2.04
CA THR A 103 -9.80 -6.06 -1.85
C THR A 103 -9.16 -6.55 -3.17
N PRO A 104 -8.03 -7.28 -3.13
CA PRO A 104 -7.43 -7.83 -4.34
C PRO A 104 -8.41 -8.73 -5.13
N GLY A 105 -8.59 -8.43 -6.42
CA GLY A 105 -9.49 -9.18 -7.31
C GLY A 105 -10.92 -8.64 -7.37
N GLU A 106 -11.24 -7.64 -6.55
CA GLU A 106 -12.53 -6.97 -6.58
C GLU A 106 -12.71 -6.08 -7.83
N LYS A 107 -13.94 -5.96 -8.33
CA LYS A 107 -14.28 -5.05 -9.43
C LYS A 107 -14.60 -3.67 -8.86
N ILE A 108 -13.83 -2.67 -9.29
CA ILE A 108 -14.00 -1.26 -8.89
C ILE A 108 -14.99 -0.60 -9.86
N GLN A 109 -16.10 -0.06 -9.34
CA GLN A 109 -17.02 0.74 -10.14
C GLN A 109 -16.61 2.22 -10.10
N VAL A 110 -16.22 2.76 -11.26
CA VAL A 110 -15.83 4.16 -11.40
C VAL A 110 -16.92 4.94 -12.11
N ASN A 111 -17.46 5.97 -11.46
CA ASN A 111 -18.44 6.88 -12.05
C ASN A 111 -17.74 8.14 -12.55
N THR A 112 -17.83 8.44 -13.84
CA THR A 112 -17.15 9.60 -14.45
C THR A 112 -18.15 10.49 -15.19
N LEU A 113 -18.09 11.80 -14.92
CA LEU A 113 -18.82 12.85 -15.64
C LEU A 113 -17.81 13.76 -16.35
N ILE A 114 -17.97 13.92 -17.66
CA ILE A 114 -17.12 14.78 -18.48
C ILE A 114 -17.97 15.92 -19.03
N THR A 115 -17.55 17.15 -18.76
CA THR A 115 -18.15 18.36 -19.31
C THR A 115 -17.17 18.99 -20.29
N ASN A 116 -17.51 18.97 -21.57
CA ASN A 116 -16.69 19.57 -22.63
C ASN A 116 -17.30 20.90 -23.10
N ASP A 117 -16.87 21.98 -22.47
CA ASP A 117 -17.23 23.35 -22.87
C ASP A 117 -16.16 23.96 -23.80
N SER A 118 -15.34 23.11 -24.42
CA SER A 118 -14.26 23.52 -25.34
C SER A 118 -14.64 23.29 -26.79
N THR A 119 -13.88 23.92 -27.69
CA THR A 119 -14.00 23.68 -29.13
C THR A 119 -13.24 22.44 -29.59
N LYS A 120 -12.56 21.72 -28.68
CA LYS A 120 -11.75 20.54 -29.00
C LYS A 120 -12.56 19.26 -28.80
N MET A 121 -12.34 18.30 -29.69
CA MET A 121 -12.89 16.95 -29.57
C MET A 121 -12.05 16.12 -28.59
N ILE A 122 -12.72 15.49 -27.62
CA ILE A 122 -12.12 14.52 -26.71
C ILE A 122 -11.99 13.18 -27.46
N ARG A 123 -10.76 12.66 -27.56
CA ARG A 123 -10.49 11.42 -28.33
C ARG A 123 -10.53 10.16 -27.48
N SER A 124 -10.09 10.22 -26.24
CA SER A 124 -10.02 9.09 -25.33
C SER A 124 -9.99 9.55 -23.87
N LEU A 125 -10.46 8.67 -22.99
CA LEU A 125 -10.29 8.74 -21.54
C LEU A 125 -9.46 7.52 -21.12
N ASN A 126 -8.40 7.73 -20.35
CA ASN A 126 -7.59 6.65 -19.79
C ASN A 126 -7.64 6.74 -18.27
N ILE A 127 -8.15 5.70 -17.62
CA ILE A 127 -8.15 5.56 -16.16
C ILE A 127 -7.01 4.62 -15.80
N LYS A 128 -6.13 5.05 -14.90
CA LYS A 128 -5.05 4.22 -14.37
C LYS A 128 -5.28 4.03 -12.88
N ASN A 129 -5.15 2.79 -12.42
CA ASN A 129 -5.07 2.47 -11.02
C ASN A 129 -3.59 2.37 -10.63
N GLU A 130 -3.21 3.05 -9.56
CA GLU A 130 -1.91 2.88 -8.92
C GLU A 130 -2.16 2.26 -7.55
N THR A 131 -1.64 1.05 -7.34
CA THR A 131 -1.68 0.42 -6.03
C THR A 131 -0.53 0.97 -5.22
N ILE A 132 -0.83 1.86 -4.27
CA ILE A 132 0.11 2.23 -3.23
C ILE A 132 0.27 0.98 -2.34
N ARG A 133 1.45 0.37 -2.39
CA ARG A 133 1.81 -0.81 -1.58
C ARG A 133 2.50 -0.40 -0.30
#